data_AF-A0A7C4KJQ6-F1
#
_entry.id   AF-A0A7C4KJQ6-F1
#
_cell.length_a   1.000
_cell.length_b   1.000
_cell.length_c   1.000
_cell.angle_alpha   90.00
_cell.angle_beta   90.00
_cell.angle_gamma   90.00
#
_symmetry.space_group_name_H-M   'P 1'
#
loop_
_entity.id
_entity.type
_entity.pdbx_description
1 polymer ?
#
loop_
_entity_poly.entity_id
_entity_poly.type
_entity_poly.pdbx_seq_one_letter_code
_entity_poly.pdbx_strand_id
1 'polypeptide(L)'
;MPANRVALLQPTRTVQHPTCKSIPQNARIFEAIFNEFSTSLRAKFIPRPSGRKSQTIFTLQSIQPVFLGRKRMPLFKDWLAQKFSDWEKAQGRKQSYYAFARYLGVSQANLAQWMEGAALPSGDDLRALAELLGPEAYDLLQMDRPDPQLERLLGGFPGLPASLRERLSMAVWESSQYLKGRGLPAESVEAKKAVLEIFARFGIRLTN
;
A
#
# COMPACT_ATOMS: atom_id res chain seq x y z
N MET A 1 -35.13 -25.24 71.30
CA MET A 1 -36.07 -24.14 71.64
C MET A 1 -35.40 -23.22 72.65
N PRO A 2 -35.56 -21.89 72.57
CA PRO A 2 -35.14 -20.96 71.51
C PRO A 2 -33.65 -20.55 71.75
N ALA A 3 -33.05 -19.37 71.46
CA ALA A 3 -33.43 -18.20 70.66
C ALA A 3 -32.19 -17.54 69.97
N ASN A 4 -32.21 -17.44 68.65
CA ASN A 4 -32.03 -16.22 67.85
C ASN A 4 -31.27 -15.01 68.45
N ARG A 5 -30.14 -14.60 67.85
CA ARG A 5 -29.75 -13.17 67.80
C ARG A 5 -29.02 -12.82 66.49
N VAL A 6 -29.55 -11.80 65.80
CA VAL A 6 -29.09 -11.28 64.51
C VAL A 6 -27.83 -10.42 64.68
N ALA A 7 -26.86 -10.58 63.77
CA ALA A 7 -25.76 -9.64 63.56
C ALA A 7 -25.71 -9.23 62.08
N LEU A 8 -25.91 -7.94 61.81
CA LEU A 8 -25.87 -7.36 60.46
C LEU A 8 -24.43 -7.08 60.05
N LEU A 9 -23.99 -7.65 58.92
CA LEU A 9 -22.81 -7.18 58.18
C LEU A 9 -23.16 -7.12 56.69
N GLN A 10 -23.08 -5.92 56.12
CA GLN A 10 -23.31 -5.69 54.69
C GLN A 10 -22.03 -5.92 53.88
N PRO A 11 -22.07 -6.67 52.76
CA PRO A 11 -21.01 -6.63 51.76
C PRO A 11 -21.22 -5.46 50.79
N THR A 12 -20.36 -4.46 50.94
CA THR A 12 -19.71 -3.67 49.88
C THR A 12 -20.34 -3.63 48.47
N ARG A 13 -20.63 -2.40 48.01
CA ARG A 13 -20.92 -2.01 46.61
C ARG A 13 -20.10 -2.79 45.57
N THR A 14 -20.79 -3.54 44.71
CA THR A 14 -20.23 -4.00 43.43
C THR A 14 -20.01 -2.80 42.50
N VAL A 15 -18.76 -2.56 42.10
CA VAL A 15 -18.41 -1.51 41.14
C VAL A 15 -18.89 -1.94 39.73
N GLN A 16 -19.65 -1.06 39.07
CA GLN A 16 -20.08 -1.28 37.69
C GLN A 16 -18.89 -1.13 36.73
N HIS A 17 -18.59 -2.17 35.95
CA HIS A 17 -17.67 -2.08 34.83
C HIS A 17 -18.29 -1.23 33.69
N PRO A 18 -17.61 -0.19 33.18
CA PRO A 18 -18.04 0.48 31.97
C PRO A 18 -17.80 -0.43 30.75
N THR A 19 -18.79 -0.46 29.86
CA THR A 19 -18.76 -1.21 28.60
C THR A 19 -17.72 -0.64 27.64
N CYS A 20 -16.75 -1.46 27.24
CA CYS A 20 -15.77 -1.10 26.22
C CYS A 20 -16.13 -1.74 24.87
N LYS A 21 -16.50 -0.92 23.89
CA LYS A 21 -16.29 -1.10 22.42
C LYS A 21 -16.92 0.04 21.61
N SER A 22 -16.46 1.27 21.82
CA SER A 22 -16.49 2.28 20.75
C SER A 22 -15.19 2.14 19.94
N ILE A 23 -15.32 1.97 18.63
CA ILE A 23 -14.18 1.99 17.71
C ILE A 23 -13.74 3.46 17.59
N PRO A 24 -12.47 3.82 17.83
CA PRO A 24 -12.06 5.22 17.79
C PRO A 24 -12.18 5.78 16.36
N GLN A 25 -12.96 6.85 16.20
CA GLN A 25 -13.14 7.58 14.93
C GLN A 25 -11.80 7.99 14.27
N ASN A 26 -10.77 8.14 15.10
CA ASN A 26 -9.38 8.46 14.79
C ASN A 26 -8.81 7.58 13.65
N ALA A 27 -9.20 6.30 13.56
CA ALA A 27 -8.71 5.39 12.53
C ALA A 27 -9.22 5.73 11.12
N ARG A 28 -10.47 6.22 10.99
CA ARG A 28 -11.05 6.61 9.69
C ARG A 28 -10.53 7.95 9.17
N ILE A 29 -10.11 8.82 10.09
CA ILE A 29 -9.52 10.12 9.76
C ILE A 29 -8.14 9.92 9.09
N PHE A 30 -7.36 8.94 9.54
CA PHE A 30 -6.01 8.70 9.01
C PHE A 30 -6.01 8.28 7.54
N GLU A 31 -6.86 7.33 7.11
CA GLU A 31 -6.96 6.93 5.70
C GLU A 31 -7.44 8.07 4.79
N ALA A 32 -8.43 8.85 5.24
CA ALA A 32 -8.96 9.97 4.46
C ALA A 32 -7.90 11.05 4.20
N ILE A 33 -7.12 11.40 5.23
CA ILE A 33 -6.03 12.39 5.12
C ILE A 33 -4.89 11.85 4.26
N PHE A 34 -4.55 10.57 4.40
CA PHE A 34 -3.42 9.98 3.69
C PHE A 34 -3.69 9.86 2.18
N ASN A 35 -4.89 9.42 1.78
CA ASN A 35 -5.27 9.30 0.37
C ASN A 35 -5.39 10.64 -0.37
N GLU A 36 -5.68 11.73 0.34
CA GLU A 36 -5.71 13.09 -0.24
C GLU A 36 -4.29 13.63 -0.54
N PHE A 37 -3.27 13.16 0.19
CA PHE A 37 -1.88 13.57 -0.02
C PHE A 37 -1.25 12.87 -1.24
N SER A 38 -1.57 11.59 -1.47
CA SER A 38 -1.04 10.81 -2.60
C SER A 38 -1.58 11.25 -3.97
N THR A 39 -2.84 11.70 -4.02
CA THR A 39 -3.48 12.17 -5.26
C THR A 39 -2.88 13.47 -5.80
N SER A 40 -2.41 14.37 -4.94
CA SER A 40 -1.82 15.65 -5.35
C SER A 40 -0.49 15.49 -6.11
N LEU A 41 0.29 14.45 -5.81
CA LEU A 41 1.62 14.24 -6.38
C LEU A 41 1.62 13.68 -7.82
N ARG A 42 0.50 13.14 -8.30
CA ARG A 42 0.41 12.52 -9.65
C ARG A 42 0.24 13.50 -10.81
N ALA A 43 -0.08 14.76 -10.55
CA ALA A 43 -0.59 15.69 -11.57
C ALA A 43 0.47 16.42 -12.44
N LYS A 44 1.75 16.01 -12.44
CA LYS A 44 2.86 16.86 -12.95
C LYS A 44 3.78 16.30 -14.05
N PHE A 45 3.42 15.19 -14.72
CA PHE A 45 4.19 14.71 -15.89
C PHE A 45 3.34 14.60 -17.15
N ILE A 46 3.38 15.64 -17.99
CA ILE A 46 2.91 15.63 -19.39
C ILE A 46 4.05 16.13 -20.28
N PRO A 47 4.76 15.24 -21.01
CA PRO A 47 5.73 15.67 -22.02
C PRO A 47 5.01 16.12 -23.31
N ARG A 48 5.45 17.25 -23.87
CA ARG A 48 4.98 17.75 -25.18
C ARG A 48 5.60 16.93 -26.32
N PRO A 49 4.84 16.51 -27.35
CA PRO A 49 5.41 15.97 -28.58
C PRO A 49 5.84 17.08 -29.54
N SER A 50 7.15 17.20 -29.79
CA SER A 50 7.70 17.97 -30.91
C SER A 50 7.68 17.15 -32.20
N GLY A 51 7.03 17.64 -33.26
CA GLY A 51 7.02 16.94 -34.55
C GLY A 51 8.15 17.37 -35.49
N ARG A 52 8.49 16.51 -36.47
CA ARG A 52 8.87 16.90 -37.84
C ARG A 52 8.71 15.73 -38.82
N LYS A 53 8.44 16.05 -40.08
CA LYS A 53 8.13 15.14 -41.19
C LYS A 53 9.41 14.47 -41.75
N SER A 54 9.27 13.29 -42.35
CA SER A 54 9.76 13.02 -43.72
C SER A 54 9.19 11.71 -44.27
N GLN A 55 8.73 11.76 -45.52
CA GLN A 55 8.44 10.57 -46.33
C GLN A 55 9.70 10.22 -47.12
N THR A 56 10.05 8.95 -47.22
CA THR A 56 10.98 8.48 -48.26
C THR A 56 10.56 7.08 -48.68
N ILE A 57 10.27 6.94 -49.96
CA ILE A 57 9.93 5.68 -50.61
C ILE A 57 11.25 4.94 -50.84
N PHE A 58 11.35 3.69 -50.40
CA PHE A 58 12.39 2.77 -50.86
C PHE A 58 11.76 1.41 -51.16
N THR A 59 12.15 0.86 -52.31
CA THR A 59 11.44 -0.23 -52.98
C THR A 59 12.33 -1.47 -53.06
N LEU A 60 11.72 -2.64 -52.82
CA LEU A 60 12.27 -3.99 -53.03
C LEU A 60 13.56 -4.37 -52.28
N GLN A 61 13.42 -5.32 -51.34
CA GLN A 61 13.96 -6.67 -51.59
C GLN A 61 13.30 -7.71 -50.68
N SER A 62 13.25 -8.95 -51.17
CA SER A 62 12.68 -10.09 -50.43
C SER A 62 13.60 -10.47 -49.27
N ILE A 63 13.22 -10.05 -48.06
CA ILE A 63 13.83 -10.51 -46.82
C ILE A 63 12.84 -11.48 -46.18
N GLN A 64 13.19 -12.76 -46.15
CA GLN A 64 12.45 -13.77 -45.39
C GLN A 64 12.30 -13.30 -43.95
N PRO A 65 11.09 -13.31 -43.36
CA PRO A 65 10.92 -12.90 -41.98
C PRO A 65 11.60 -13.94 -41.07
N VAL A 66 12.85 -13.67 -40.70
CA VAL A 66 13.41 -14.19 -39.46
C VAL A 66 12.40 -13.79 -38.39
N PHE A 67 11.74 -14.80 -37.81
CA PHE A 67 10.82 -14.63 -36.69
C PHE A 67 11.65 -14.25 -35.45
N LEU A 68 12.19 -13.03 -35.46
CA LEU A 68 12.49 -12.27 -34.25
C LEU A 68 11.17 -12.22 -33.51
N GLY A 69 11.01 -13.17 -32.58
CA GLY A 69 9.77 -13.35 -31.84
C GLY A 69 9.40 -12.01 -31.26
N ARG A 70 8.28 -11.44 -31.73
CA ARG A 70 7.63 -10.36 -31.00
C ARG A 70 7.54 -10.88 -29.58
N LYS A 71 8.25 -10.23 -28.67
CA LYS A 71 8.12 -10.45 -27.24
C LYS A 71 6.71 -9.97 -26.92
N ARG A 72 5.71 -10.83 -27.19
CA ARG A 72 4.33 -10.63 -26.75
C ARG A 72 4.49 -10.33 -25.28
N MET A 73 3.95 -9.21 -24.81
CA MET A 73 3.84 -9.03 -23.37
C MET A 73 3.05 -10.26 -22.89
N PRO A 74 3.65 -11.13 -22.07
CA PRO A 74 2.98 -12.36 -21.67
C PRO A 74 1.69 -11.95 -20.97
N LEU A 75 0.58 -12.67 -21.19
CA LEU A 75 -0.58 -12.40 -20.35
C LEU A 75 -0.17 -12.70 -18.91
N PHE A 76 -0.82 -12.03 -17.96
CA PHE A 76 -0.55 -12.24 -16.53
C PHE A 76 -0.54 -13.73 -16.15
N LYS A 77 -1.47 -14.52 -16.72
CA LYS A 77 -1.54 -15.98 -16.54
C LYS A 77 -0.31 -16.74 -17.07
N ASP A 78 0.25 -16.33 -18.22
CA ASP A 78 1.40 -16.99 -18.83
C ASP A 78 2.67 -16.71 -18.01
N TRP A 79 2.80 -15.48 -17.50
CA TRP A 79 3.83 -15.09 -16.55
C TRP A 79 3.69 -15.82 -15.21
N LEU A 80 2.47 -15.96 -14.69
CA LEU A 80 2.21 -16.65 -13.42
C LEU A 80 2.51 -18.16 -13.54
N ALA A 81 2.18 -18.78 -14.66
CA ALA A 81 2.55 -20.17 -14.97
C ALA A 81 4.08 -20.36 -15.10
N GLN A 82 4.78 -19.39 -15.68
CA GLN A 82 6.24 -19.37 -15.72
C GLN A 82 6.83 -19.27 -14.29
N LYS A 83 6.33 -18.34 -13.47
CA LYS A 83 6.76 -18.18 -12.06
C LYS A 83 6.50 -19.44 -11.23
N PHE A 84 5.35 -20.11 -11.41
CA PHE A 84 5.09 -21.42 -10.81
C PHE A 84 6.14 -22.45 -11.24
N SER A 85 6.43 -22.54 -12.54
CA SER A 85 7.39 -23.51 -13.09
C SER A 85 8.81 -23.29 -12.57
N ASP A 86 9.22 -22.03 -12.39
CA ASP A 86 10.55 -21.70 -11.88
C ASP A 86 10.65 -21.92 -10.36
N TRP A 87 9.57 -21.65 -9.61
CA TRP A 87 9.45 -22.03 -8.21
C TRP A 87 9.45 -23.56 -8.01
N GLU A 88 8.71 -24.31 -8.82
CA GLU A 88 8.68 -25.79 -8.78
C GLU A 88 10.08 -26.38 -9.00
N LYS A 89 10.82 -25.89 -10.01
CA LYS A 89 12.23 -26.27 -10.24
C LYS A 89 13.10 -25.98 -9.03
N ALA A 90 12.94 -24.82 -8.38
CA ALA A 90 13.68 -24.46 -7.19
C ALA A 90 13.37 -25.35 -5.97
N GLN A 91 12.19 -25.98 -5.92
CA GLN A 91 11.83 -26.97 -4.90
C GLN A 91 12.42 -28.38 -5.16
N GLY A 92 13.01 -28.63 -6.34
CA GLY A 92 13.66 -29.90 -6.70
C GLY A 92 12.73 -31.12 -6.82
N ARG A 93 11.41 -30.92 -6.71
CA ARG A 93 10.37 -31.96 -6.81
C ARG A 93 9.10 -31.36 -7.42
N LYS A 94 8.26 -32.20 -8.01
CA LYS A 94 6.94 -31.76 -8.48
C LYS A 94 6.11 -31.22 -7.32
N GLN A 95 5.45 -30.10 -7.54
CA GLN A 95 4.61 -29.41 -6.57
C GLN A 95 3.21 -29.20 -7.13
N SER A 96 2.22 -29.00 -6.24
CA SER A 96 0.85 -28.68 -6.65
C SER A 96 0.62 -27.17 -6.66
N TYR A 97 -0.32 -26.70 -7.48
CA TYR A 97 -0.80 -25.32 -7.40
C TYR A 97 -1.34 -24.96 -6.01
N TYR A 98 -1.82 -25.94 -5.22
CA TYR A 98 -2.20 -25.72 -3.82
C TYR A 98 -0.99 -25.40 -2.92
N ALA A 99 0.14 -26.08 -3.11
CA ALA A 99 1.37 -25.74 -2.40
C ALA A 99 1.88 -24.34 -2.80
N PHE A 100 1.72 -23.96 -4.07
CA PHE A 100 2.06 -22.61 -4.54
C PHE A 100 1.13 -21.53 -3.98
N ALA A 101 -0.19 -21.75 -3.95
CA ALA A 101 -1.15 -20.84 -3.30
C ALA A 101 -0.78 -20.58 -1.83
N ARG A 102 -0.42 -21.65 -1.09
CA ARG A 102 0.04 -21.55 0.30
C ARG A 102 1.38 -20.84 0.45
N TYR A 103 2.32 -21.03 -0.48
CA TYR A 103 3.58 -20.29 -0.52
C TYR A 103 3.34 -18.79 -0.73
N LEU A 104 2.38 -18.45 -1.61
CA LEU A 104 1.99 -17.08 -1.94
C LEU A 104 1.08 -16.40 -0.91
N GLY A 105 0.54 -17.13 0.07
CA GLY A 105 -0.43 -16.62 1.05
C GLY A 105 -1.83 -16.33 0.49
N VAL A 106 -2.14 -16.79 -0.73
CA VAL A 106 -3.40 -16.49 -1.44
C VAL A 106 -4.40 -17.65 -1.40
N SER A 107 -5.68 -17.34 -1.66
CA SER A 107 -6.73 -18.35 -1.85
C SER A 107 -6.44 -19.26 -3.05
N GLN A 108 -6.61 -20.58 -2.88
CA GLN A 108 -6.51 -21.55 -3.96
C GLN A 108 -7.51 -21.26 -5.10
N ALA A 109 -8.72 -20.82 -4.77
CA ALA A 109 -9.76 -20.51 -5.75
C ALA A 109 -9.36 -19.29 -6.60
N ASN A 110 -8.82 -18.25 -5.96
CA ASN A 110 -8.36 -17.05 -6.65
C ASN A 110 -7.17 -17.39 -7.58
N LEU A 111 -6.19 -18.18 -7.09
CA LEU A 111 -5.06 -18.62 -7.89
C LEU A 111 -5.50 -19.41 -9.14
N ALA A 112 -6.47 -20.33 -9.02
CA ALA A 112 -7.00 -21.07 -10.15
C ALA A 112 -7.63 -20.14 -11.20
N GLN A 113 -8.46 -19.19 -10.77
CA GLN A 113 -9.08 -18.19 -11.66
C GLN A 113 -8.04 -17.31 -12.38
N TRP A 114 -6.93 -16.94 -11.72
CA TRP A 114 -5.86 -16.17 -12.34
C TRP A 114 -5.04 -16.99 -13.34
N MET A 115 -4.80 -18.27 -13.06
CA MET A 115 -4.10 -19.21 -13.96
C MET A 115 -4.93 -19.51 -15.22
N GLU A 116 -6.25 -19.60 -15.11
CA GLU A 116 -7.18 -19.72 -16.25
C GLU A 116 -7.30 -18.38 -17.02
N GLY A 117 -7.10 -17.25 -16.33
CA GLY A 117 -7.33 -15.90 -16.84
C GLY A 117 -8.80 -15.46 -16.73
N ALA A 118 -9.59 -16.14 -15.90
CA ALA A 118 -10.99 -15.79 -15.61
C ALA A 118 -11.11 -14.57 -14.67
N ALA A 119 -10.08 -14.31 -13.87
CA ALA A 119 -9.97 -13.13 -13.01
C ALA A 119 -8.53 -12.59 -13.02
N LEU A 120 -8.34 -11.38 -12.46
CA LEU A 120 -7.02 -10.79 -12.19
C LEU A 120 -6.89 -10.48 -10.69
N PRO A 121 -5.69 -10.59 -10.09
CA PRO A 121 -5.47 -10.21 -8.70
C PRO A 121 -5.54 -8.69 -8.54
N SER A 122 -5.96 -8.25 -7.35
CA SER A 122 -6.04 -6.83 -6.98
C SER A 122 -5.90 -6.66 -5.47
N GLY A 123 -5.69 -5.44 -4.99
CA GLY A 123 -5.57 -5.16 -3.55
C GLY A 123 -4.45 -5.98 -2.88
N ASP A 124 -4.78 -6.60 -1.75
CA ASP A 124 -3.84 -7.38 -0.94
C ASP A 124 -3.33 -8.65 -1.65
N ASP A 125 -4.17 -9.31 -2.48
CA ASP A 125 -3.75 -10.48 -3.27
C ASP A 125 -2.62 -10.09 -4.25
N LEU A 126 -2.72 -8.92 -4.89
CA LEU A 126 -1.67 -8.41 -5.79
C LEU A 126 -0.41 -7.99 -5.01
N ARG A 127 -0.56 -7.40 -3.82
CA ARG A 127 0.56 -7.06 -2.93
C ARG A 127 1.34 -8.32 -2.53
N ALA A 128 0.66 -9.37 -2.07
CA ALA A 128 1.27 -10.64 -1.67
C ALA A 128 2.00 -11.34 -2.84
N LEU A 129 1.41 -11.33 -4.04
CA LEU A 129 2.06 -11.81 -5.26
C LEU A 129 3.32 -11.02 -5.58
N ALA A 130 3.27 -9.69 -5.52
CA ALA A 130 4.40 -8.83 -5.86
C ALA A 130 5.55 -8.92 -4.84
N GLU A 131 5.25 -9.14 -3.56
CA GLU A 131 6.25 -9.33 -2.49
C GLU A 131 7.10 -10.59 -2.72
N LEU A 132 6.48 -11.70 -3.16
CA LEU A 132 7.15 -12.99 -3.33
C LEU A 132 7.65 -13.27 -4.77
N LEU A 133 6.96 -12.75 -5.79
CA LEU A 133 7.29 -13.01 -7.20
C LEU A 133 7.99 -11.83 -7.88
N GLY A 134 7.94 -10.64 -7.30
CA GLY A 134 8.54 -9.41 -7.84
C GLY A 134 7.53 -8.39 -8.37
N PRO A 135 7.94 -7.12 -8.51
CA PRO A 135 7.05 -6.01 -8.85
C PRO A 135 6.53 -6.05 -10.30
N GLU A 136 7.01 -6.98 -11.13
CA GLU A 136 6.51 -7.17 -12.51
C GLU A 136 5.01 -7.54 -12.55
N ALA A 137 4.46 -8.05 -11.44
CA ALA A 137 3.02 -8.29 -11.29
C ALA A 137 2.19 -7.01 -11.55
N TYR A 138 2.66 -5.86 -11.07
CA TYR A 138 2.00 -4.56 -11.29
C TYR A 138 2.12 -4.11 -12.75
N ASP A 139 3.32 -4.25 -13.34
CA ASP A 139 3.59 -3.81 -14.72
C ASP A 139 2.73 -4.55 -15.74
N LEU A 140 2.54 -5.86 -15.56
CA LEU A 140 1.74 -6.72 -16.44
C LEU A 140 0.24 -6.40 -16.37
N LEU A 141 -0.22 -5.91 -15.22
CA LEU A 141 -1.60 -5.44 -15.01
C LEU A 141 -1.77 -3.95 -15.33
N GLN A 142 -0.70 -3.25 -15.71
CA GLN A 142 -0.64 -1.79 -15.91
C GLN A 142 -1.13 -1.01 -14.68
N MET A 143 -0.91 -1.57 -13.49
CA MET A 143 -1.28 -0.95 -12.22
C MET A 143 -0.08 -0.20 -11.65
N ASP A 144 -0.33 0.93 -10.98
CA ASP A 144 0.74 1.65 -10.30
C ASP A 144 1.29 0.82 -9.15
N ARG A 145 2.62 0.72 -9.09
CA ARG A 145 3.33 0.12 -7.95
C ARG A 145 3.10 0.98 -6.70
N PRO A 146 2.91 0.39 -5.51
CA PRO A 146 2.86 1.15 -4.27
C PRO A 146 4.20 1.85 -4.03
N ASP A 147 4.17 3.07 -3.50
CA ASP A 147 5.37 3.83 -3.18
C ASP A 147 6.14 3.11 -2.05
N PRO A 148 7.41 2.72 -2.27
CA PRO A 148 8.21 2.04 -1.24
C PRO A 148 8.48 2.92 -0.02
N GLN A 149 8.42 4.25 -0.14
CA GLN A 149 8.51 5.15 1.01
C GLN A 149 7.22 5.10 1.84
N LEU A 150 6.06 5.03 1.17
CA LEU A 150 4.76 4.86 1.82
C LEU A 150 4.65 3.54 2.59
N GLU A 151 4.97 2.41 1.96
CA GLU A 151 4.87 1.10 2.62
C GLU A 151 5.76 1.03 3.88
N ARG A 152 6.97 1.62 3.85
CA ARG A 152 7.83 1.76 5.03
C ARG A 152 7.20 2.61 6.13
N LEU A 153 6.51 3.70 5.77
CA LEU A 153 5.80 4.54 6.73
C LEU A 153 4.62 3.79 7.35
N LEU A 154 3.81 3.09 6.55
CA LEU A 154 2.65 2.32 7.04
C LEU A 154 3.07 1.17 7.96
N GLY A 155 4.13 0.43 7.63
CA GLY A 155 4.66 -0.63 8.47
C GLY A 155 5.38 -0.13 9.73
N GLY A 156 6.15 0.96 9.62
CA GLY A 156 6.93 1.51 10.73
C GLY A 156 6.14 2.37 11.71
N PHE A 157 5.13 3.10 11.24
CA PHE A 157 4.39 4.08 12.06
C PHE A 157 3.69 3.45 13.28
N PRO A 158 3.02 2.27 13.21
CA PRO A 158 2.43 1.62 14.39
C PRO A 158 3.44 1.25 15.48
N GLY A 159 4.71 1.01 15.13
CA GLY A 159 5.78 0.68 16.07
C GLY A 159 6.30 1.88 16.89
N LEU A 160 5.91 3.10 16.54
CA LEU A 160 6.30 4.31 17.28
C LEU A 160 5.52 4.44 18.61
N PRO A 161 6.13 5.00 19.68
CA PRO A 161 5.45 5.29 20.94
C PRO A 161 4.16 6.08 20.72
N ALA A 162 3.08 5.75 21.45
CA ALA A 162 1.76 6.35 21.23
C ALA A 162 1.79 7.89 21.30
N SER A 163 2.49 8.46 22.28
CA SER A 163 2.69 9.90 22.45
C SER A 163 3.58 10.56 21.37
N LEU A 164 4.36 9.78 20.62
CA LEU A 164 5.07 10.27 19.44
C LEU A 164 4.16 10.22 18.20
N ARG A 165 3.39 9.13 18.02
CA ARG A 165 2.41 9.00 16.93
C ARG A 165 1.38 10.11 16.96
N GLU A 166 0.84 10.42 18.13
CA GLU A 166 -0.14 11.50 18.31
C GLU A 166 0.44 12.88 17.95
N ARG A 167 1.61 13.23 18.50
CA ARG A 167 2.29 14.50 18.20
C ARG A 167 2.68 14.62 16.73
N LEU A 168 3.13 13.53 16.10
CA LEU A 168 3.48 13.50 14.69
C LEU A 168 2.24 13.65 13.80
N SER A 169 1.14 12.95 14.09
CA SER A 169 -0.14 13.11 13.37
C SER A 169 -0.66 14.55 13.46
N MET A 170 -0.63 15.18 14.64
CA MET A 170 -1.04 16.57 14.80
C MET A 170 -0.14 17.54 14.03
N ALA A 171 1.18 17.37 14.11
CA ALA A 171 2.15 18.19 13.38
C ALA A 171 1.97 18.12 11.86
N VAL A 172 1.76 16.90 11.31
CA VAL A 172 1.49 16.67 9.88
C VAL A 172 0.15 17.30 9.47
N TRP A 173 -0.90 17.13 10.28
CA TRP A 173 -2.21 17.72 10.01
C TRP A 173 -2.17 19.25 9.99
N GLU A 174 -1.63 19.88 11.03
CA GLU A 174 -1.56 21.35 11.10
C GLU A 174 -0.67 21.93 9.99
N SER A 175 0.42 21.25 9.64
CA SER A 175 1.26 21.61 8.48
C SER A 175 0.48 21.56 7.17
N SER A 176 -0.27 20.48 6.93
CA SER A 176 -1.11 20.32 5.74
C SER A 176 -2.16 21.44 5.65
N GLN A 177 -2.85 21.73 6.76
CA GLN A 177 -3.84 22.81 6.82
C GLN A 177 -3.23 24.19 6.61
N TYR A 178 -2.06 24.47 7.19
CA TYR A 178 -1.34 25.73 7.00
C TYR A 178 -0.94 25.95 5.53
N LEU A 179 -0.34 24.93 4.89
CA LEU A 179 0.08 25.00 3.49
C LEU A 179 -1.10 25.13 2.53
N LYS A 180 -2.17 24.34 2.72
CA LYS A 180 -3.41 24.44 1.95
C LYS A 180 -4.05 25.83 2.09
N GLY A 181 -4.22 26.32 3.32
CA GLY A 181 -4.85 27.61 3.62
C GLY A 181 -4.08 28.82 3.09
N ARG A 182 -2.77 28.69 2.85
CA ARG A 182 -1.91 29.73 2.26
C ARG A 182 -1.60 29.53 0.77
N GLY A 183 -2.03 28.42 0.17
CA GLY A 183 -1.68 28.05 -1.20
C GLY A 183 -0.18 27.85 -1.45
N LEU A 184 0.60 27.58 -0.40
CA LEU A 184 2.06 27.50 -0.49
C LEU A 184 2.50 26.17 -1.10
N PRO A 185 3.40 26.17 -2.12
CA PRO A 185 4.00 24.94 -2.59
C PRO A 185 4.95 24.40 -1.52
N ALA A 186 4.86 23.09 -1.24
CA ALA A 186 5.61 22.41 -0.19
C ALA A 186 7.14 22.62 -0.26
N GLU A 187 7.67 22.86 -1.46
CA GLU A 187 9.10 23.07 -1.70
C GLU A 187 9.61 24.50 -1.44
N SER A 188 8.72 25.47 -1.20
CA SER A 188 9.13 26.86 -0.92
C SER A 188 9.89 26.97 0.40
N VAL A 189 10.80 27.94 0.47
CA VAL A 189 11.56 28.26 1.71
C VAL A 189 10.61 28.64 2.84
N GLU A 190 9.51 29.34 2.52
CA GLU A 190 8.44 29.71 3.46
C GLU A 190 7.69 28.48 3.98
N ALA A 191 7.28 27.55 3.11
CA ALA A 191 6.65 26.30 3.50
C ALA A 191 7.56 25.48 4.42
N LYS A 192 8.85 25.33 4.06
CA LYS A 192 9.83 24.59 4.85
C LYS A 192 10.01 25.22 6.23
N LYS A 193 10.18 26.54 6.31
CA LYS A 193 10.27 27.26 7.59
C LYS A 193 9.02 27.07 8.45
N ALA A 194 7.82 27.21 7.86
CA ALA A 194 6.56 27.00 8.57
C ALA A 194 6.45 25.56 9.10
N VAL A 195 6.78 24.55 8.30
CA VAL A 195 6.78 23.14 8.73
C VAL A 195 7.76 22.90 9.89
N LEU A 196 8.98 23.46 9.84
CA LEU A 196 9.94 23.38 10.95
C LEU A 196 9.38 23.99 12.25
N GLU A 197 8.77 25.18 12.18
CA GLU A 197 8.13 25.84 13.32
C GLU A 197 6.92 25.06 13.85
N ILE A 198 6.11 24.47 12.96
CA ILE A 198 4.95 23.65 13.34
C ILE A 198 5.41 22.39 14.08
N PHE A 199 6.36 21.63 13.52
CA PHE A 199 6.88 20.41 14.14
C PHE A 199 7.60 20.71 15.48
N ALA A 200 8.32 21.83 15.57
CA ALA A 200 8.98 22.24 16.81
C ALA A 200 8.00 22.49 17.97
N ARG A 201 6.80 23.05 17.71
CA ARG A 201 5.73 23.22 18.73
C ARG A 201 5.21 21.89 19.27
N PHE A 202 5.21 20.83 18.47
CA PHE A 202 4.91 19.46 18.91
C PHE A 202 6.12 18.72 19.51
N GLY A 203 7.24 19.42 19.77
CA GLY A 203 8.44 18.82 20.34
C GLY A 203 9.13 17.83 19.39
N ILE A 204 9.02 18.03 18.08
CA ILE A 204 9.72 17.28 17.04
C ILE A 204 10.71 18.24 16.39
N ARG A 205 12.00 18.11 16.71
CA ARG A 205 13.06 18.94 16.13
C ARG A 205 13.58 18.29 14.86
N LEU A 206 13.22 18.87 13.72
CA LEU A 206 13.78 18.52 12.42
C LEU A 206 15.08 19.32 12.22
N THR A 207 16.20 18.65 12.05
CA THR A 207 17.45 19.25 11.60
C THR A 207 17.45 19.35 10.08
N ASN A 208 17.80 20.53 9.55
CA ASN A 208 17.92 20.83 8.13
C ASN A 208 19.37 20.69 7.66
#